data_AF-A0A679HI21-F1
#
_entry.id   AF-A0A679HI21-F1
#
_cell.length_a   1.000
_cell.length_b   1.000
_cell.length_c   1.000
_cell.angle_alpha   90.00
_cell.angle_beta   90.00
_cell.angle_gamma   90.00
#
_symmetry.space_group_name_H-M   'P 1'
#
loop_
_entity.id
_entity.type
_entity.pdbx_description
1 polymer ?
#
loop_
_entity_poly.entity_id
_entity_poly.type
_entity_poly.pdbx_seq_one_letter_code
_entity_poly.pdbx_strand_id
1 'polypeptide(L)'
;MMKEQNIPQDSLIAGYLPADYCDSFSRNVVSEKAITSDEFFDMAFNHSPAWVNGLMKLRNTIVKPLGLEVGMRFADTICEQNAQEIVFGMPDKHLTFHAALWCGEKESGGQTFTITTVVKFNNRLGRLYFFFIRPFHKVIIRSMLKRVAKRLK
;
A
#
# COMPACT_ATOMS: atom_id res chain seq x y z
N MET A 1 -12.18 -10.75 -9.66
CA MET A 1 -11.47 -9.96 -10.68
C MET A 1 -10.83 -8.76 -9.99
N MET A 2 -9.52 -8.53 -10.16
CA MET A 2 -8.89 -7.30 -9.66
C MET A 2 -9.27 -6.17 -10.63
N LYS A 3 -9.95 -5.14 -10.16
CA LYS A 3 -10.22 -3.93 -10.96
C LYS A 3 -9.07 -2.96 -10.70
N GLU A 4 -8.40 -2.49 -11.74
CA GLU A 4 -7.54 -1.29 -11.67
C GLU A 4 -8.45 -0.09 -11.94
N GLN A 5 -8.31 0.96 -11.12
CA GLN A 5 -8.99 2.28 -11.21
C GLN A 5 -10.39 2.39 -10.57
N ASN A 6 -10.39 2.96 -9.34
CA ASN A 6 -11.32 3.97 -8.80
C ASN A 6 -10.89 4.25 -7.35
N ILE A 7 -10.39 5.46 -7.06
CA ILE A 7 -10.16 5.88 -5.67
C ILE A 7 -11.55 6.09 -5.03
N PRO A 8 -11.83 5.53 -3.84
CA PRO A 8 -13.11 5.76 -3.16
C PRO A 8 -13.38 7.26 -2.98
N GLN A 9 -14.65 7.68 -3.11
CA GLN A 9 -15.04 9.11 -3.08
C GLN A 9 -14.64 9.83 -1.78
N ASP A 10 -14.62 9.10 -0.65
CA ASP A 10 -14.26 9.63 0.68
C ASP A 10 -12.87 9.18 1.14
N SER A 11 -11.97 8.85 0.19
CA SER A 11 -10.66 8.31 0.53
C SER A 11 -9.71 9.41 1.02
N LEU A 12 -9.10 9.20 2.19
CA LEU A 12 -8.05 10.06 2.76
C LEU A 12 -6.88 10.25 1.79
N ILE A 13 -6.56 9.23 0.97
CA ILE A 13 -5.48 9.32 -0.04
C ILE A 13 -5.70 10.45 -1.07
N ALA A 14 -6.94 10.95 -1.22
CA ALA A 14 -7.23 12.07 -2.11
C ALA A 14 -6.47 13.35 -1.73
N GLY A 15 -6.17 13.55 -0.43
CA GLY A 15 -5.36 14.67 0.07
C GLY A 15 -3.90 14.65 -0.42
N TYR A 16 -3.45 13.53 -0.98
CA TYR A 16 -2.07 13.31 -1.45
C TYR A 16 -1.94 13.43 -2.98
N LEU A 17 -3.01 13.86 -3.66
CA LEU A 17 -3.04 14.17 -5.08
C LEU A 17 -2.89 15.69 -5.32
N PRO A 18 -2.41 16.11 -6.51
CA PRO A 18 -1.97 15.31 -7.65
C PRO A 18 -0.59 14.65 -7.42
N ALA A 19 -0.38 13.52 -8.07
CA ALA A 19 0.86 12.73 -8.02
C ALA A 19 1.34 12.36 -9.44
N ASP A 20 2.64 12.11 -9.61
CA ASP A 20 3.23 11.69 -10.89
C ASP A 20 2.86 10.25 -11.28
N TYR A 21 2.53 9.43 -10.28
CA TYR A 21 2.08 8.06 -10.45
C TYR A 21 0.98 7.73 -9.45
N CYS A 22 -0.04 7.00 -9.92
CA CYS A 22 -1.07 6.42 -9.09
C CYS A 22 -1.39 5.01 -9.60
N ASP A 23 -1.53 4.05 -8.68
CA ASP A 23 -2.23 2.81 -8.95
C ASP A 23 -3.18 2.46 -7.80
N SER A 24 -4.18 1.64 -8.11
CA SER A 24 -5.17 1.19 -7.14
C SER A 24 -5.62 -0.21 -7.52
N PHE A 25 -5.57 -1.11 -6.54
CA PHE A 25 -5.93 -2.51 -6.69
C PHE A 25 -6.96 -2.88 -5.65
N SER A 26 -8.07 -3.47 -6.10
CA SER A 26 -9.15 -3.89 -5.21
C SER A 26 -9.44 -5.38 -5.29
N ARG A 27 -9.96 -5.91 -4.17
CA ARG A 27 -10.47 -7.28 -4.09
C ARG A 27 -11.64 -7.36 -3.11
N ASN A 28 -12.78 -7.85 -3.61
CA ASN A 28 -13.89 -8.23 -2.74
C ASN A 28 -13.60 -9.60 -2.09
N VAL A 29 -13.87 -9.70 -0.79
CA VAL A 29 -13.70 -10.89 0.02
C VAL A 29 -14.96 -11.09 0.86
N VAL A 30 -15.53 -12.29 0.79
CA VAL A 30 -16.65 -12.69 1.64
C VAL A 30 -16.10 -13.04 3.01
N SER A 31 -16.52 -12.32 4.05
CA SER A 31 -16.16 -12.55 5.45
C SER A 31 -17.41 -12.50 6.33
N GLU A 32 -17.43 -13.29 7.41
CA GLU A 32 -18.54 -13.29 8.37
C GLU A 32 -18.57 -12.04 9.24
N LYS A 33 -17.43 -11.40 9.45
CA LYS A 33 -17.28 -10.19 10.27
C LYS A 33 -16.84 -9.01 9.41
N ALA A 34 -17.23 -7.81 9.83
CA ALA A 34 -16.70 -6.59 9.25
C ALA A 34 -15.26 -6.41 9.72
N ILE A 35 -14.37 -6.16 8.77
CA ILE A 35 -12.94 -5.98 9.02
C ILE A 35 -12.65 -4.49 9.06
N THR A 36 -11.86 -4.06 10.04
CA THR A 36 -11.45 -2.64 10.16
C THR A 36 -10.19 -2.36 9.33
N SER A 37 -9.87 -1.08 9.14
CA SER A 37 -8.61 -0.67 8.53
C SER A 37 -7.38 -1.19 9.29
N ASP A 38 -7.42 -1.21 10.63
CA ASP A 38 -6.35 -1.76 11.49
C ASP A 38 -6.12 -3.26 11.26
N GLU A 39 -7.19 -4.06 11.23
CA GLU A 39 -7.11 -5.50 10.97
C GLU A 39 -6.59 -5.77 9.56
N PHE A 40 -7.02 -4.94 8.58
CA PHE A 40 -6.49 -5.01 7.23
C PHE A 40 -4.98 -4.71 7.18
N PHE A 41 -4.54 -3.68 7.91
CA PHE A 41 -3.13 -3.31 8.03
C PHE A 41 -2.29 -4.41 8.67
N ASP A 42 -2.75 -4.98 9.78
CA ASP A 42 -2.09 -6.11 10.45
C ASP A 42 -1.92 -7.30 9.51
N MET A 43 -2.99 -7.71 8.84
CA MET A 43 -2.97 -8.82 7.89
C MET A 43 -2.05 -8.58 6.69
N ALA A 44 -1.98 -7.34 6.21
CA ALA A 44 -1.16 -6.95 5.07
C ALA A 44 0.35 -6.95 5.41
N PHE A 45 0.73 -6.46 6.58
CA PHE A 45 2.14 -6.17 6.90
C PHE A 45 2.81 -7.14 7.88
N ASN A 46 2.12 -7.61 8.93
CA ASN A 46 2.75 -8.41 9.99
C ASN A 46 3.10 -9.85 9.57
N HIS A 47 2.72 -10.26 8.36
CA HIS A 47 3.14 -11.55 7.81
C HIS A 47 3.52 -11.49 6.32
N SER A 48 4.38 -10.54 5.96
CA SER A 48 4.91 -10.42 4.60
C SER A 48 5.61 -11.72 4.14
N PRO A 49 5.38 -12.21 2.91
CA PRO A 49 6.09 -13.36 2.37
C PRO A 49 7.61 -13.17 2.42
N ALA A 50 8.37 -14.26 2.59
CA ALA A 50 9.83 -14.19 2.69
C ALA A 50 10.50 -13.49 1.49
N TRP A 51 9.94 -13.63 0.29
CA TRP A 51 10.43 -12.93 -0.91
C TRP A 51 10.19 -11.41 -0.84
N VAL A 52 9.08 -10.96 -0.24
CA VAL A 52 8.80 -9.53 0.00
C VAL A 52 9.81 -8.98 0.99
N ASN A 53 10.12 -9.72 2.06
CA ASN A 53 11.16 -9.33 3.01
C ASN A 53 12.54 -9.25 2.34
N GLY A 54 12.85 -10.18 1.42
CA GLY A 54 14.06 -10.13 0.61
C GLY A 54 14.14 -8.89 -0.28
N LEU A 55 13.03 -8.53 -0.94
CA LEU A 55 12.94 -7.34 -1.78
C LEU A 55 13.04 -6.05 -0.95
N MET A 56 12.42 -6.01 0.24
CA MET A 56 12.55 -4.89 1.17
C MET A 56 13.99 -4.75 1.69
N LYS A 57 14.70 -5.86 1.92
CA LYS A 57 16.14 -5.82 2.22
C LYS A 57 16.96 -5.28 1.05
N LEU A 58 16.70 -5.74 -0.17
CA LEU A 58 17.37 -5.23 -1.38
C LEU A 58 17.14 -3.72 -1.56
N ARG A 59 15.87 -3.28 -1.42
CA ARG A 59 15.50 -1.86 -1.39
C ARG A 59 16.37 -1.11 -0.38
N ASN A 60 16.39 -1.58 0.87
CA ASN A 60 17.15 -0.96 1.96
C ASN A 60 18.65 -0.90 1.65
N THR A 61 19.23 -1.91 1.01
CA THR A 61 20.64 -1.90 0.60
C THR A 61 20.94 -0.86 -0.47
N ILE A 62 20.08 -0.74 -1.48
CA ILE A 62 20.24 0.23 -2.59
C ILE A 62 20.11 1.67 -2.08
N VAL A 63 19.20 1.91 -1.15
CA VAL A 63 18.92 3.25 -0.60
C VAL A 63 19.73 3.60 0.65
N LYS A 64 20.51 2.67 1.21
CA LYS A 64 21.37 2.93 2.39
C LYS A 64 22.33 4.12 2.17
N PRO A 65 22.99 4.29 1.01
CA PRO A 65 23.81 5.48 0.74
C PRO A 65 23.01 6.78 0.62
N LEU A 66 21.68 6.69 0.44
CA LEU A 66 20.78 7.86 0.36
C LEU A 66 20.34 8.36 1.74
N GLY A 67 20.74 7.67 2.83
CA GLY A 67 20.47 8.08 4.21
C GLY A 67 19.09 7.70 4.74
N LEU A 68 18.44 6.69 4.16
CA LEU A 68 17.16 6.18 4.66
C LEU A 68 17.33 5.35 5.93
N GLU A 69 16.48 5.62 6.93
CA GLU A 69 16.45 4.85 8.18
C GLU A 69 15.97 3.42 7.93
N VAL A 70 16.89 2.47 8.14
CA VAL A 70 16.63 1.04 8.00
C VAL A 70 16.05 0.53 9.32
N GLY A 71 14.80 0.06 9.31
CA GLY A 71 14.17 -0.57 10.48
C GLY A 71 12.82 0.01 10.90
N MET A 72 12.35 1.08 10.25
CA MET A 72 11.01 1.63 10.52
C MET A 72 9.92 0.60 10.24
N ARG A 73 8.98 0.48 11.17
CA ARG A 73 7.77 -0.31 10.96
C ARG A 73 6.81 0.55 10.14
N PHE A 74 6.03 -0.06 9.26
CA PHE A 74 5.02 0.70 8.50
C PHE A 74 4.05 1.47 9.41
N ALA A 75 3.80 0.95 10.62
CA ALA A 75 2.98 1.62 11.64
C ALA A 75 3.56 2.98 12.05
N ASP A 76 4.88 3.12 12.07
CA ASP A 76 5.56 4.38 12.43
C ASP A 76 5.47 5.42 11.31
N THR A 77 4.94 5.04 10.15
CA THR A 77 4.81 5.87 8.94
C THR A 77 3.36 6.24 8.63
N ILE A 78 2.43 5.94 9.53
CA ILE A 78 1.01 6.31 9.40
C ILE A 78 0.90 7.83 9.45
N CYS A 79 0.32 8.41 8.39
CA CYS A 79 0.08 9.85 8.27
C CYS A 79 -1.34 10.20 8.73
N GLU A 80 -2.33 9.40 8.31
CA GLU A 80 -3.74 9.61 8.63
C GLU A 80 -4.45 8.26 8.77
N GLN A 81 -5.47 8.21 9.62
CA GLN A 81 -6.23 7.01 9.89
C GLN A 81 -7.67 7.31 10.31
N ASN A 82 -8.61 6.51 9.80
CA ASN A 82 -9.97 6.39 10.29
C ASN A 82 -10.41 4.91 10.28
N ALA A 83 -11.68 4.63 10.57
CA ALA A 83 -12.19 3.26 10.65
C ALA A 83 -12.13 2.47 9.33
N GLN A 84 -12.18 3.18 8.19
CA GLN A 84 -12.20 2.61 6.84
C GLN A 84 -10.85 2.70 6.13
N GLU A 85 -9.93 3.57 6.55
CA GLU A 85 -8.70 3.81 5.81
C GLU A 85 -7.52 4.13 6.72
N ILE A 86 -6.37 3.57 6.37
CA ILE A 86 -5.06 3.97 6.88
C ILE A 86 -4.22 4.45 5.72
N VAL A 87 -3.75 5.70 5.82
CA VAL A 87 -2.75 6.28 4.93
C VAL A 87 -1.40 6.27 5.62
N PHE A 88 -0.40 5.71 4.95
CA PHE A 88 0.97 5.70 5.43
C PHE A 88 1.91 6.08 4.29
N GLY A 89 3.02 6.69 4.62
CA GLY A 89 3.92 7.21 3.62
C GLY A 89 5.16 7.82 4.22
N MET A 90 6.13 8.09 3.36
CA MET A 90 7.37 8.72 3.77
C MET A 90 7.85 9.67 2.66
N PRO A 91 8.18 10.93 3.01
CA PRO A 91 8.94 11.77 2.13
C PRO A 91 10.38 11.26 2.01
N ASP A 92 10.93 11.32 0.81
CA ASP A 92 12.34 11.01 0.54
C ASP A 92 12.86 11.99 -0.52
N LYS A 93 14.16 12.25 -0.52
CA LYS A 93 14.86 13.14 -1.45
C LYS A 93 14.59 12.81 -2.92
N HIS A 94 14.40 11.53 -3.27
CA HIS A 94 14.23 11.11 -4.67
C HIS A 94 12.78 10.95 -5.10
N LEU A 95 11.92 10.43 -4.23
CA LEU A 95 10.48 10.37 -4.45
C LEU A 95 9.73 10.44 -3.12
N THR A 96 8.53 10.98 -3.13
CA THR A 96 7.61 10.92 -1.99
C THR A 96 6.54 9.89 -2.32
N PHE A 97 6.37 8.89 -1.44
CA PHE A 97 5.38 7.83 -1.61
C PHE A 97 4.39 7.84 -0.46
N HIS A 98 3.11 7.68 -0.81
CA HIS A 98 2.04 7.37 0.12
C HIS A 98 1.24 6.19 -0.42
N ALA A 99 0.75 5.36 0.49
CA ALA A 99 -0.22 4.32 0.18
C ALA A 99 -1.36 4.33 1.19
N ALA A 100 -2.52 3.92 0.70
CA ALA A 100 -3.72 3.76 1.48
C ALA A 100 -4.17 2.30 1.49
N LEU A 101 -4.52 1.81 2.67
CA LEU A 101 -5.30 0.60 2.85
C LEU A 101 -6.74 1.01 3.14
N TRP A 102 -7.59 0.94 2.14
CA TRP A 102 -9.01 1.22 2.27
C TRP A 102 -9.81 -0.08 2.43
N CYS A 103 -10.71 -0.06 3.39
CA CYS A 103 -11.61 -1.13 3.76
C CYS A 103 -13.04 -0.61 3.60
N GLY A 104 -13.73 -1.11 2.59
CA GLY A 104 -15.12 -0.72 2.31
C GLY A 104 -16.08 -1.22 3.36
N GLU A 105 -17.33 -0.76 3.27
CA GLU A 105 -18.38 -1.29 4.13
C GLU A 105 -18.65 -2.77 3.85
N LYS A 106 -19.08 -3.50 4.89
CA LYS A 106 -19.47 -4.90 4.73
C LYS A 106 -20.87 -4.97 4.15
N GLU A 107 -20.99 -5.58 2.99
CA GLU A 107 -22.25 -5.87 2.33
C GLU A 107 -22.56 -7.38 2.37
N SER A 108 -23.76 -7.77 1.93
CA SER A 108 -24.15 -9.19 1.79
C SER A 108 -23.21 -9.97 0.84
N GLY A 109 -22.61 -9.28 -0.13
CA GLY A 109 -21.65 -9.83 -1.08
C GLY A 109 -20.19 -9.87 -0.58
N GLY A 110 -19.93 -9.50 0.68
CA GLY A 110 -18.60 -9.39 1.27
C GLY A 110 -18.15 -7.95 1.47
N GLN A 111 -16.85 -7.78 1.68
CA GLN A 111 -16.21 -6.50 1.94
C GLN A 111 -15.10 -6.26 0.90
N THR A 112 -15.03 -5.05 0.36
CA THR A 112 -14.02 -4.69 -0.65
C THR A 112 -12.79 -4.08 0.01
N PHE A 113 -11.64 -4.70 -0.22
CA PHE A 113 -10.34 -4.20 0.23
C PHE A 113 -9.60 -3.58 -0.94
N THR A 114 -9.13 -2.36 -0.77
CA THR A 114 -8.43 -1.59 -1.81
C THR A 114 -7.09 -1.12 -1.27
N ILE A 115 -6.04 -1.27 -2.08
CA ILE A 115 -4.74 -0.66 -1.83
C ILE A 115 -4.46 0.33 -2.93
N THR A 116 -4.28 1.60 -2.55
CA THR A 116 -3.93 2.68 -3.47
C THR A 116 -2.52 3.14 -3.17
N THR A 117 -1.72 3.38 -4.21
CA THR A 117 -0.37 3.93 -4.10
C THR A 117 -0.28 5.19 -4.93
N VAL A 118 0.22 6.27 -4.34
CA VAL A 118 0.53 7.53 -5.00
C VAL A 118 2.01 7.86 -4.82
N VAL A 119 2.65 8.30 -5.90
CA VAL A 119 4.07 8.69 -5.89
C VAL A 119 4.27 10.02 -6.59
N LYS A 120 5.00 10.91 -5.93
CA LYS A 120 5.49 12.17 -6.48
C LYS A 120 7.01 12.06 -6.67
N PHE A 121 7.50 12.36 -7.87
CA PHE A 121 8.93 12.32 -8.16
C PHE A 121 9.56 13.66 -7.82
N ASN A 122 10.53 13.65 -6.90
CA ASN A 122 11.22 14.88 -6.50
C ASN A 122 12.39 15.22 -7.45
N ASN A 123 12.90 14.23 -8.20
CA ASN A 123 13.94 14.41 -9.21
C ASN A 123 13.96 13.28 -10.26
N ARG A 124 14.87 13.39 -11.24
CA ARG A 124 15.06 12.40 -12.32
C ARG A 124 15.48 11.02 -11.80
N LEU A 125 16.26 10.96 -10.72
CA LEU A 125 16.66 9.69 -10.10
C LEU A 125 15.46 8.97 -9.52
N GLY A 126 14.53 9.70 -8.89
CA GLY A 126 13.27 9.14 -8.40
C GLY A 126 12.43 8.49 -9.48
N ARG A 127 12.30 9.16 -10.63
CA ARG A 127 11.58 8.63 -11.80
C ARG A 127 12.24 7.35 -12.34
N LEU A 128 13.57 7.35 -12.48
CA LEU A 128 14.33 6.19 -12.96
C LEU A 128 14.26 5.02 -11.97
N TYR A 129 14.43 5.29 -10.68
CA TYR A 129 14.29 4.29 -9.63
C TYR A 129 12.88 3.67 -9.62
N PHE A 130 11.84 4.52 -9.67
CA PHE A 130 10.47 4.05 -9.68
C PHE A 130 10.15 3.16 -10.88
N PHE A 131 10.69 3.49 -12.06
CA PHE A 131 10.54 2.66 -13.25
C PHE A 131 10.96 1.20 -13.01
N PHE A 132 12.08 0.97 -12.32
CA PHE A 132 12.55 -0.38 -12.00
C PHE A 132 11.75 -1.06 -10.89
N ILE A 133 11.33 -0.32 -9.86
CA ILE A 133 10.60 -0.93 -8.72
C ILE A 133 9.11 -1.15 -9.00
N ARG A 134 8.51 -0.38 -9.91
CA ARG A 134 7.08 -0.45 -10.27
C ARG A 134 6.57 -1.87 -10.58
N PRO A 135 7.21 -2.69 -11.43
CA PRO A 135 6.73 -4.06 -11.67
C PRO A 135 6.69 -4.89 -10.39
N PHE A 136 7.71 -4.79 -9.54
CA PHE A 136 7.77 -5.50 -8.26
C PHE A 136 6.72 -4.98 -7.28
N HIS A 137 6.54 -3.66 -7.21
CA HIS A 137 5.51 -3.02 -6.40
C HIS A 137 4.13 -3.60 -6.71
N LYS A 138 3.74 -3.66 -7.99
CA LYS A 138 2.46 -4.28 -8.40
C LYS A 138 2.33 -5.74 -7.96
N VAL A 139 3.41 -6.52 -8.01
CA VAL A 139 3.42 -7.91 -7.55
C VAL A 139 3.22 -8.00 -6.03
N ILE A 140 3.84 -7.11 -5.25
CA ILE A 140 3.68 -7.04 -3.80
C ILE A 140 2.21 -6.73 -3.45
N ILE A 141 1.65 -5.66 -4.01
CA ILE A 141 0.27 -5.23 -3.71
C ILE A 141 -0.74 -6.34 -4.03
N ARG A 142 -0.60 -6.97 -5.20
CA ARG A 142 -1.46 -8.11 -5.59
C ARG A 142 -1.31 -9.31 -4.65
N SER A 143 -0.11 -9.53 -4.11
CA SER A 143 0.17 -10.60 -3.17
C SER A 143 -0.42 -10.32 -1.78
N MET A 144 -0.37 -9.06 -1.32
CA MET A 144 -1.02 -8.61 -0.08
C MET A 144 -2.54 -8.84 -0.15
N LEU A 145 -3.21 -8.37 -1.22
CA LEU A 145 -4.65 -8.58 -1.41
C LEU A 145 -5.04 -10.06 -1.52
N LYS A 146 -4.24 -10.87 -2.23
CA LYS A 146 -4.46 -12.33 -2.28
C LYS A 146 -4.36 -12.98 -0.91
N ARG A 147 -3.45 -12.50 -0.05
CA ARG A 147 -3.24 -13.04 1.30
C ARG A 147 -4.39 -12.68 2.23
N VAL A 148 -4.82 -11.42 2.23
CA VAL A 148 -5.99 -10.95 3.00
C VAL A 148 -7.21 -11.78 2.62
N ALA A 149 -7.44 -11.98 1.33
CA ALA A 149 -8.52 -12.84 0.85
C ALA A 149 -8.42 -14.32 1.24
N LYS A 150 -7.21 -14.83 1.55
CA LYS A 150 -7.01 -16.20 2.02
C LYS A 150 -7.24 -16.32 3.54
N ARG A 151 -7.03 -15.25 4.30
CA ARG A 151 -7.16 -15.24 5.77
C ARG A 151 -8.59 -14.99 6.24
N LEU A 152 -9.36 -14.29 5.42
CA LEU A 152 -10.76 -13.95 5.69
C LEU A 152 -11.77 -14.99 5.15
N LYS A 153 -11.28 -15.97 4.39
CA LYS A 153 -12.02 -17.18 4.03
C LYS A 153 -11.80 -18.24 5.09
#